data_AF-A0A315X9S1-F1
#
_entry.id   AF-A0A315X9S1-F1
#
_cell.length_a   1.000
_cell.length_b   1.000
_cell.length_c   1.000
_cell.angle_alpha   90.00
_cell.angle_beta   90.00
_cell.angle_gamma   90.00
#
_symmetry.space_group_name_H-M   'P 1'
#
loop_
_entity.id
_entity.type
_entity.pdbx_description
1 polymer ?
#
loop_
_entity_poly.entity_id
_entity_poly.type
_entity_poly.pdbx_seq_one_letter_code
_entity_poly.pdbx_strand_id
1 'polypeptide(L)' 'MDTPIGPGPAGMNLNHIKVCARCSLRYDWRKSPSSMKMTYCSSLCERADLGFTLEALLRYERVKDESKEPAAPVV' A
#
# COMPACT_ATOMS: atom_id res chain seq x y z
N MET A 1 25.07 -1.67 15.15
CA MET A 1 23.99 -2.68 15.10
C MET A 1 23.28 -2.47 13.78
N ASP A 2 23.88 -2.96 12.69
CA ASP A 2 23.35 -2.82 11.34
C ASP A 2 23.11 -4.23 10.81
N THR A 3 22.02 -4.84 11.30
CA THR A 3 21.52 -6.07 10.69
C THR A 3 20.98 -5.66 9.32
N PRO A 4 21.53 -6.17 8.20
CA PRO A 4 20.97 -5.87 6.89
C PRO A 4 19.58 -6.52 6.84
N ILE A 5 18.54 -5.70 6.99
CA ILE A 5 17.15 -6.12 6.78
C ILE A 5 16.96 -6.25 5.28
N GLY A 6 17.36 -7.41 4.74
CA GLY A 6 17.19 -7.75 3.33
C GLY A 6 18.11 -8.90 2.89
N PRO A 7 17.68 -9.73 1.92
CA PRO A 7 18.59 -10.68 1.31
C PRO A 7 19.73 -9.86 0.69
N GLY A 8 20.98 -10.21 0.99
CA GLY A 8 22.15 -9.45 0.55
C GLY A 8 22.23 -9.26 -0.98
N PRO A 9 23.28 -8.57 -1.46
CA PRO A 9 23.40 -8.16 -2.87
C PRO A 9 23.36 -9.30 -3.90
N ALA A 10 23.53 -10.56 -3.47
CA ALA A 10 23.63 -11.73 -4.34
C ALA A 10 22.30 -12.40 -4.73
N GLY A 11 21.13 -11.91 -4.27
CA GLY A 11 19.84 -12.58 -4.52
C GLY A 11 18.67 -11.68 -4.94
N MET A 12 18.89 -10.38 -5.14
CA MET A 12 17.83 -9.45 -5.50
C MET A 12 17.55 -9.51 -7.00
N ASN A 13 16.39 -10.02 -7.41
CA ASN A 13 15.93 -9.90 -8.79
C ASN A 13 15.57 -8.42 -9.04
N LEU A 14 16.50 -7.63 -9.62
CA LEU A 14 16.39 -6.17 -9.73
C LEU A 14 15.14 -5.70 -10.50
N ASN A 15 14.52 -6.57 -11.31
CA ASN A 15 13.28 -6.27 -12.03
C ASN A 15 12.11 -5.90 -11.10
N HIS A 16 12.11 -6.39 -9.86
CA HIS A 16 11.05 -6.13 -8.89
C HIS A 16 11.47 -5.17 -7.77
N ILE A 17 12.68 -4.63 -7.83
CA ILE A 17 13.19 -3.70 -6.82
C ILE A 17 12.85 -2.27 -7.23
N LYS A 18 12.18 -1.54 -6.35
CA LYS A 18 11.85 -0.12 -6.49
C LYS A 18 12.42 0.70 -5.35
N VAL A 19 12.39 2.03 -5.51
CA VAL A 19 12.81 2.99 -4.48
C VAL A 19 11.56 3.65 -3.90
N CYS A 20 11.44 3.65 -2.57
CA CYS A 20 10.30 4.27 -1.89
C CYS A 20 10.34 5.79 -2.03
N ALA A 21 9.24 6.42 -2.43
CA ALA A 21 9.14 7.87 -2.59
C ALA A 21 9.39 8.65 -1.29
N ARG A 22 9.07 8.04 -0.13
CA ARG A 22 9.19 8.69 1.18
C ARG A 22 10.55 8.50 1.85
N CYS A 23 10.97 7.24 2.03
CA CYS A 23 12.18 6.91 2.80
C CYS A 23 13.38 6.58 1.92
N SER A 24 13.25 6.60 0.59
CA SER A 24 14.31 6.29 -0.38
C SER A 24 14.97 4.89 -0.27
N LEU A 25 14.40 4.00 0.55
CA LEU A 25 14.86 2.62 0.66
C LEU A 25 14.50 1.82 -0.59
N ARG A 26 15.41 0.92 -0.99
CA ARG A 26 15.14 -0.09 -2.02
C ARG A 26 14.27 -1.20 -1.42
N TYR A 27 13.23 -1.60 -2.13
CA TYR A 27 12.30 -2.61 -1.66
C TYR A 27 11.72 -3.43 -2.82
N ASP A 28 11.32 -4.67 -2.54
CA ASP A 28 10.61 -5.52 -3.51
C ASP A 28 9.13 -5.14 -3.52
N TRP A 29 8.65 -4.63 -4.66
CA TRP A 29 7.26 -4.16 -4.77
C TRP A 29 6.25 -5.30 -4.61
N ARG A 30 6.62 -6.57 -4.87
CA ARG A 30 5.73 -7.72 -4.71
C ARG A 30 5.48 -8.07 -3.24
N LYS A 31 6.39 -7.67 -2.35
CA LYS A 31 6.31 -7.90 -0.90
C LYS A 31 5.83 -6.69 -0.11
N SER A 32 5.64 -5.55 -0.77
CA SER A 32 5.21 -4.35 -0.08
C SER A 32 3.76 -4.48 0.41
N PRO A 33 3.47 -4.17 1.69
CA PRO A 33 2.12 -4.13 2.23
C PRO A 33 1.39 -2.80 1.92
N SER A 34 1.96 -1.90 1.12
CA SER A 34 1.29 -0.69 0.65
C SER A 34 0.26 -1.04 -0.44
N SER A 35 -0.86 -0.31 -0.46
CA SER A 35 -1.81 -0.39 -1.57
C SER A 35 -1.17 0.17 -2.85
N MET A 36 -0.40 1.26 -2.70
CA MET A 36 0.52 1.79 -3.71
C MET A 36 1.91 1.13 -3.64
N LYS A 37 1.95 -0.21 -3.70
CA LYS A 37 3.18 -1.01 -3.64
C LYS A 37 4.26 -0.66 -4.67
N MET A 38 3.91 0.02 -5.76
CA MET A 38 4.86 0.49 -6.77
C MET A 38 5.51 1.84 -6.46
N THR A 39 5.10 2.49 -5.37
CA THR A 39 5.53 3.84 -4.95
C THR A 39 6.09 3.85 -3.53
N TYR A 40 5.49 3.08 -2.62
CA TYR A 40 5.89 3.04 -1.21
C TYR A 40 6.29 1.63 -0.77
N CYS A 41 7.26 1.56 0.15
CA CYS A 41 7.70 0.30 0.71
C CYS A 41 6.73 -0.29 1.75
N SER A 42 5.90 0.54 2.39
CA SER A 42 4.92 0.11 3.41
C SER A 42 3.69 1.03 3.47
N SER A 43 2.59 0.53 4.02
CA SER A 43 1.38 1.31 4.28
C SER A 43 1.63 2.51 5.22
N LEU A 44 2.63 2.42 6.10
CA LEU A 44 3.08 3.55 6.92
C LEU A 44 3.68 4.67 6.08
N CYS A 45 4.52 4.33 5.10
CA CYS A 45 5.10 5.33 4.20
C CYS A 45 4.02 5.96 3.31
N GLU A 46 3.09 5.16 2.81
CA GLU A 46 1.93 5.63 2.04
C GLU A 46 1.09 6.62 2.86
N ARG A 47 0.64 6.20 4.06
CA ARG A 47 -0.20 7.02 4.93
C ARG A 47 0.49 8.32 5.33
N ALA A 48 1.77 8.27 5.60
CA ALA A 48 2.45 9.44 6.09
C ALA A 48 2.73 10.46 4.97
N ASP A 49 2.79 10.02 3.71
CA ASP A 49 2.99 10.89 2.53
C ASP A 49 1.67 11.48 2.04
N LEU A 50 0.62 10.67 1.94
CA LEU A 50 -0.70 11.09 1.43
C LEU A 50 -1.66 11.56 2.54
N GLY A 51 -1.37 11.26 3.81
CA GLY A 51 -2.27 11.42 4.94
C GLY A 51 -3.24 10.26 5.16
N PHE A 52 -3.43 9.40 4.16
CA PHE A 52 -4.32 8.23 4.18
C PHE A 52 -3.72 7.07 3.37
N THR A 53 -4.30 5.88 3.49
CA THR A 53 -4.01 4.75 2.60
C THR A 53 -5.14 4.57 1.60
N LEU A 54 -4.85 4.21 0.35
CA LEU A 54 -5.86 3.96 -0.68
C LEU A 54 -6.88 2.90 -0.26
N GLU A 55 -6.43 1.87 0.46
CA GLU A 55 -7.31 0.82 1.00
C GLU A 55 -8.36 1.38 1.97
N ALA A 56 -8.00 2.38 2.79
CA ALA A 56 -8.93 3.03 3.70
C ALA A 56 -9.97 3.86 2.96
N LEU A 57 -9.56 4.52 1.87
CA LEU A 57 -10.47 5.30 1.02
C LEU A 57 -11.52 4.39 0.35
N LEU A 58 -11.07 3.26 -0.21
CA LEU A 58 -11.95 2.26 -0.83
C LEU A 58 -12.96 1.65 0.15
N ARG A 59 -12.54 1.39 1.41
CA ARG A 59 -13.46 0.90 2.44
C ARG A 59 -14.51 1.95 2.82
N TYR A 60 -14.11 3.22 2.90
CA TYR A 60 -15.02 4.31 3.21
C TYR A 60 -16.11 4.49 2.13
N GLU A 61 -15.76 4.30 0.85
CA GLU A 61 -16.72 4.33 -0.25
C GLU A 61 -17.75 3.19 -0.17
N ARG A 62 -17.34 1.96 0.18
CA ARG A 62 -18.28 0.83 0.34
C ARG A 62 -19.31 1.07 1.44
N VAL A 63 -18.87 1.58 2.60
CA VAL A 63 -19.78 1.88 3.71
C VAL A 63 -20.81 2.95 3.35
N LYS A 64 -20.43 3.94 2.53
CA LYS A 64 -21.37 4.95 2.02
C LYS A 64 -22.43 4.37 1.10
N ASP A 65 -22.08 3.37 0.29
CA ASP A 65 -23.01 2.71 -0.64
C ASP A 65 -24.04 1.87 0.13
N GLU A 66 -23.59 1.13 1.15
CA GLU A 66 -24.46 0.30 2.01
C GLU A 66 -25.34 1.11 2.97
N SER A 67 -24.99 2.37 3.25
CA SER A 67 -25.81 3.28 4.05
C SER A 67 -26.92 3.96 3.24
N LYS A 68 -26.99 3.71 1.92
CA LYS A 68 -28.10 4.13 1.07
C LYS A 68 -29.15 3.01 1.16
N GLU A 69 -30.19 3.28 1.95
CA GLU A 69 -31.35 2.43 2.23
C GLU A 69 -31.78 1.51 1.05
N PRO A 70 -32.12 0.23 1.30
CA PRO A 70 -32.56 -0.67 0.25
C PRO A 70 -33.81 -0.10 -0.43
N ALA A 71 -33.76 0.00 -1.75
CA ALA A 71 -34.92 0.33 -2.57
C ALA A 71 -36.10 -0.55 -2.15
N ALA A 72 -37.13 0.08 -1.57
CA ALA A 72 -38.37 -0.58 -1.19
C ALA A 72 -38.92 -1.37 -2.39
N PRO A 73 -39.42 -2.60 -2.19
CA PRO A 73 -40.06 -3.33 -3.28
C PRO A 73 -41.31 -2.55 -3.69
N VAL A 74 -41.35 -2.16 -4.97
CA VAL A 74 -42.54 -1.57 -5.58
C VAL A 74 -43.61 -2.66 -5.63
N VAL A 75 -44.74 -2.38 -4.99
CA VAL A 75 -45.97 -3.21 -4.94
C VAL A 75 -46.64 -3.24 -6.31
#